data_AF-A0A929I7T2-F1
#
_entry.id   AF-A0A929I7T2-F1
#
_cell.length_a   1.000
_cell.length_b   1.000
_cell.length_c   1.000
_cell.angle_alpha   90.00
_cell.angle_beta   90.00
_cell.angle_gamma   90.00
#
_symmetry.space_group_name_H-M   'P 1'
#
loop_
_entity.id
_entity.type
_entity.pdbx_description
1 polymer ?
#
loop_
_entity_poly.entity_id
_entity_poly.type
_entity_poly.pdbx_seq_one_letter_code
_entity_poly.pdbx_strand_id
1 'polypeptide(L)'
;MNLVKNRSHLLPQSIKKYAKKNDLTVTEIIAESGIAHAADEDYPAPRFPAINSTSNRELAYSLLTILGYTPARNVEVKIFDSARDGFDLSVNADLLLKTEEKCVILNFKKMPRQFIDIFRERGTNIIFISEGERKKGVVRKILYTMNIPFSSGDFKFSIPKKADKPRVIIYLPATKMTKNKNSEYHLVDFEIDREIRGLLHRKWGVNLIKY
;
A
#
# COMPACT_ATOMS: atom_id res chain seq x y z
N MET A 1 0.68 34.00 -10.65
CA MET A 1 -0.27 34.88 -9.93
C MET A 1 -1.68 34.41 -10.23
N ASN A 2 -2.54 34.22 -9.23
CA ASN A 2 -3.93 33.75 -9.41
C ASN A 2 -4.93 34.73 -8.77
N LEU A 3 -5.94 35.14 -9.52
CA LEU A 3 -7.09 35.91 -9.02
C LEU A 3 -8.16 34.96 -8.50
N VAL A 4 -8.63 35.20 -7.27
CA VAL A 4 -9.57 34.32 -6.58
C VAL A 4 -10.80 35.13 -6.13
N LYS A 5 -12.00 34.59 -6.38
CA LYS A 5 -13.27 35.30 -6.11
C LYS A 5 -13.54 35.52 -4.61
N ASN A 6 -13.15 34.59 -3.76
CA ASN A 6 -13.39 34.63 -2.31
C ASN A 6 -12.41 33.71 -1.55
N ARG A 7 -12.38 33.81 -0.22
CA ARG A 7 -11.43 33.05 0.62
C ARG A 7 -11.64 31.53 0.56
N SER A 8 -12.86 31.04 0.35
CA SER A 8 -13.14 29.59 0.28
C SER A 8 -12.55 28.92 -0.97
N HIS A 9 -12.15 29.71 -1.96
CA HIS A 9 -11.47 29.22 -3.15
C HIS A 9 -9.95 29.22 -3.04
N LEU A 10 -9.35 29.74 -1.96
CA LEU A 10 -7.89 29.75 -1.79
C LEU A 10 -7.31 28.33 -1.84
N LEU A 11 -6.11 28.22 -2.40
CA LEU A 11 -5.39 26.96 -2.40
C LEU A 11 -4.99 26.58 -0.97
N PRO A 12 -5.08 25.29 -0.60
CA PRO A 12 -4.60 24.83 0.69
C PRO A 12 -3.12 25.18 0.86
N GLN A 13 -2.75 25.53 2.08
CA GLN A 13 -1.38 25.91 2.40
C GLN A 13 -0.37 24.80 2.06
N SER A 14 -0.74 23.54 2.24
CA SER A 14 0.10 22.39 1.85
C SER A 14 0.45 22.38 0.36
N ILE A 15 -0.44 22.86 -0.54
CA ILE A 15 -0.12 23.01 -1.97
C ILE A 15 0.87 24.14 -2.19
N LYS A 16 0.70 25.28 -1.50
CA LYS A 16 1.61 26.43 -1.62
C LYS A 16 3.00 26.11 -1.07
N LYS A 17 3.09 25.43 0.08
CA LYS A 17 4.34 24.94 0.68
C LYS A 17 5.04 23.95 -0.25
N TYR A 18 4.31 22.97 -0.80
CA TYR A 18 4.85 22.03 -1.78
C TYR A 18 5.37 22.72 -3.04
N ALA A 19 4.59 23.64 -3.61
CA ALA A 19 5.00 24.41 -4.79
C ALA A 19 6.28 25.22 -4.51
N LYS A 20 6.34 25.94 -3.39
CA LYS A 20 7.51 26.74 -3.01
C LYS A 20 8.77 25.89 -2.83
N LYS A 21 8.64 24.69 -2.27
CA LYS A 21 9.75 23.71 -2.13
C LYS A 21 10.27 23.23 -3.49
N ASN A 22 9.45 23.29 -4.52
CA ASN A 22 9.79 22.96 -5.91
C ASN A 22 9.93 24.24 -6.76
N ASP A 23 10.43 25.32 -6.15
CA ASP A 23 10.75 26.61 -6.79
C ASP A 23 9.58 27.34 -7.48
N LEU A 24 8.34 26.97 -7.16
CA LEU A 24 7.14 27.62 -7.67
C LEU A 24 6.44 28.43 -6.57
N THR A 25 6.49 29.76 -6.67
CA THR A 25 5.77 30.65 -5.75
C THR A 25 4.36 30.94 -6.26
N VAL A 26 3.36 30.58 -5.45
CA VAL A 26 1.94 30.79 -5.78
C VAL A 26 1.35 31.93 -4.96
N THR A 27 1.21 33.09 -5.60
CA THR A 27 0.52 34.27 -5.03
C THR A 27 -0.95 34.25 -5.43
N GLU A 28 -1.85 34.33 -4.44
CA GLU A 28 -3.30 34.46 -4.63
C GLU A 28 -3.78 35.84 -4.18
N ILE A 29 -4.58 36.49 -5.01
CA ILE A 29 -5.12 37.84 -4.78
C ILE A 29 -6.65 37.76 -4.82
N ILE A 30 -7.29 38.36 -3.82
CA ILE A 30 -8.74 38.57 -3.77
C ILE A 30 -9.00 40.05 -4.10
N ALA A 31 -9.85 40.32 -5.08
CA ALA A 31 -10.05 41.66 -5.65
C ALA A 31 -10.28 42.77 -4.62
N GLU A 32 -11.03 42.46 -3.55
CA GLU A 32 -11.39 43.44 -2.50
C GLU A 32 -10.43 43.48 -1.30
N SER A 33 -9.55 42.48 -1.14
CA SER A 33 -8.69 42.36 0.07
C SER A 33 -7.20 42.18 -0.22
N GLY A 34 -6.80 42.23 -1.49
CA GLY A 34 -5.40 42.12 -1.90
C GLY A 34 -4.84 40.70 -1.76
N ILE A 35 -3.57 40.59 -1.37
CA ILE A 35 -2.90 39.29 -1.21
C ILE A 35 -3.60 38.48 -0.10
N ALA A 36 -4.01 37.26 -0.43
CA ALA A 36 -4.76 36.41 0.46
C ALA A 36 -4.02 35.11 0.80
N HIS A 37 -3.99 34.81 2.09
CA HIS A 37 -3.47 33.56 2.62
C HIS A 37 -4.63 32.72 3.15
N ALA A 38 -4.61 31.41 2.88
CA ALA A 38 -5.46 30.49 3.61
C ALA A 38 -4.96 30.45 5.06
N ALA A 39 -5.85 30.22 6.03
CA ALA A 39 -5.42 29.99 7.41
C ALA A 39 -4.39 28.85 7.45
N ASP A 40 -3.32 29.02 8.23
CA ASP A 40 -2.32 27.96 8.40
C ASP A 40 -2.97 26.76 9.08
N GLU A 41 -3.19 25.71 8.30
CA GLU A 41 -3.51 24.38 8.81
C GLU A 41 -2.21 23.70 9.25
N ASP A 42 -1.60 24.17 10.34
CA ASP A 42 -0.41 23.56 10.94
C ASP A 42 -0.79 22.29 11.74
N TYR A 43 -1.49 21.38 11.08
CA TYR A 43 -1.78 20.05 11.63
C TYR A 43 -0.60 19.12 11.38
N PRO A 44 -0.12 18.39 12.40
CA PRO A 44 0.94 17.41 12.21
C PRO A 44 0.51 16.38 11.18
N ALA A 45 1.31 16.22 10.13
CA ALA A 45 1.06 15.20 9.12
C ALA A 45 1.02 13.81 9.78
N PRO A 46 -0.04 13.01 9.57
CA PRO A 46 -0.11 11.67 10.12
C PRO A 46 1.13 10.87 9.74
N ARG A 47 1.64 10.09 10.69
CA ARG A 47 2.68 9.10 10.42
C ARG A 47 1.99 7.90 9.80
N PHE A 48 2.44 7.53 8.61
CA PHE A 48 1.93 6.35 7.92
C PHE A 48 2.90 5.20 8.14
N PRO A 49 2.39 3.98 8.33
CA PRO A 49 3.26 2.83 8.47
C PRO A 49 4.05 2.61 7.18
N ALA A 50 5.34 2.32 7.34
CA ALA A 50 6.21 1.89 6.25
C ALA A 50 6.48 0.40 6.40
N ILE A 51 6.34 -0.33 5.30
CA ILE A 51 6.66 -1.76 5.18
C ILE A 51 8.16 -1.88 4.93
N ASN A 52 8.82 -2.78 5.64
CA ASN A 52 10.20 -3.15 5.31
C ASN A 52 10.19 -3.85 3.94
N SER A 53 10.88 -3.26 2.96
CA SER A 53 10.94 -3.78 1.60
C SER A 53 12.36 -3.88 1.06
N THR A 54 13.32 -4.10 1.97
CA THR A 54 14.73 -4.35 1.65
C THR A 54 14.93 -5.56 0.74
N SER A 55 14.09 -6.59 0.89
CA SER A 55 14.00 -7.75 0.00
C SER A 55 12.53 -8.14 -0.24
N ASN A 56 12.27 -9.01 -1.21
CA ASN A 56 10.93 -9.55 -1.42
C ASN A 56 10.46 -10.40 -0.24
N ARG A 57 11.41 -11.01 0.49
CA ARG A 57 11.15 -11.73 1.75
C ARG A 57 10.65 -10.81 2.85
N GLU A 58 11.36 -9.73 3.10
CA GLU A 58 10.95 -8.77 4.12
C GLU A 58 9.65 -8.05 3.72
N LEU A 59 9.49 -7.70 2.44
CA LEU A 59 8.25 -7.13 1.90
C LEU A 59 7.06 -8.03 2.17
N ALA A 60 7.19 -9.33 1.85
CA ALA A 60 6.11 -10.28 2.05
C ALA A 60 5.74 -10.44 3.52
N TYR A 61 6.74 -10.61 4.39
CA TYR A 61 6.53 -10.74 5.82
C TYR A 61 5.86 -9.49 6.40
N SER A 62 6.43 -8.30 6.18
CA SER A 62 5.91 -7.05 6.73
C SER A 62 4.53 -6.70 6.20
N LEU A 63 4.24 -6.98 4.92
CA LEU A 63 2.89 -6.80 4.37
C LEU A 63 1.88 -7.69 5.09
N LEU A 64 2.18 -8.99 5.25
CA LEU A 64 1.31 -9.93 5.97
C LEU A 64 1.09 -9.49 7.43
N THR A 65 2.13 -9.02 8.12
CA THR A 65 2.01 -8.50 9.49
C THR A 65 1.12 -7.25 9.56
N ILE A 66 1.26 -6.30 8.65
CA ILE A 66 0.38 -5.10 8.60
C ILE A 66 -1.07 -5.49 8.29
N LEU A 67 -1.27 -6.54 7.50
CA LEU A 67 -2.59 -7.10 7.24
C LEU A 67 -3.19 -7.80 8.48
N GLY A 68 -2.41 -7.99 9.54
CA GLY A 68 -2.86 -8.57 10.82
C GLY A 68 -2.58 -10.07 10.94
N TYR A 69 -1.81 -10.63 10.01
CA TYR A 69 -1.41 -12.03 10.06
C TYR A 69 -0.13 -12.22 10.86
N THR A 70 0.09 -13.44 11.36
CA THR A 70 1.29 -13.85 12.10
C THR A 70 2.05 -14.94 11.33
N PRO A 71 2.69 -14.59 10.19
CA PRO A 71 3.42 -15.58 9.40
C PRO A 71 4.62 -16.13 10.19
N ALA A 72 4.73 -17.45 10.26
CA ALA A 72 5.90 -18.13 10.83
C ALA A 72 7.03 -18.17 9.79
N ARG A 73 8.27 -17.92 10.22
CA ARG A 73 9.46 -17.88 9.34
C ARG A 73 10.22 -19.19 9.39
N ASN A 74 10.75 -19.61 8.24
CA ASN A 74 11.67 -20.75 8.10
C ASN A 74 11.17 -22.03 8.80
N VAL A 75 9.96 -22.45 8.46
CA VAL A 75 9.30 -23.59 9.10
C VAL A 75 9.46 -24.83 8.25
N GLU A 76 9.85 -25.93 8.87
CA GLU A 76 9.84 -27.24 8.22
C GLU A 76 8.40 -27.79 8.17
N VAL A 77 7.95 -28.17 6.98
CA VAL A 77 6.60 -28.69 6.74
C VAL A 77 6.68 -30.09 6.17
N LYS A 78 6.10 -31.07 6.88
CA LYS A 78 6.07 -32.47 6.46
C LYS A 78 5.24 -32.66 5.19
N ILE A 79 5.83 -33.36 4.23
CA ILE A 79 5.18 -33.92 3.05
C ILE A 79 4.78 -35.36 3.33
N PHE A 80 5.70 -36.20 3.80
CA PHE A 80 5.44 -37.59 4.16
C PHE A 80 5.76 -37.80 5.63
N ASP A 81 4.95 -38.64 6.28
CA ASP A 81 5.12 -38.99 7.69
C ASP A 81 5.37 -40.49 7.82
N SER A 82 6.42 -40.87 8.54
CA SER A 82 6.82 -42.27 8.67
C SER A 82 5.73 -43.19 9.22
N ALA A 83 4.81 -42.69 10.05
CA ALA A 83 3.71 -43.48 10.59
C ALA A 83 2.61 -43.79 9.56
N ARG A 84 2.49 -42.98 8.50
CA ARG A 84 1.47 -43.14 7.46
C ARG A 84 2.02 -43.67 6.15
N ASP A 85 3.21 -43.20 5.79
CA ASP A 85 3.78 -43.32 4.45
C ASP A 85 5.05 -44.21 4.43
N GLY A 86 5.53 -44.63 5.61
CA GLY A 86 6.71 -45.50 5.76
C GLY A 86 8.06 -44.78 5.66
N PHE A 87 8.05 -43.46 5.42
CA PHE A 87 9.24 -42.60 5.46
C PHE A 87 8.86 -41.16 5.83
N ASP A 88 9.81 -40.41 6.38
CA ASP A 88 9.65 -38.97 6.62
C ASP A 88 10.27 -38.16 5.48
N LEU A 89 9.54 -37.17 4.99
CA LEU A 89 10.05 -36.16 4.07
C LEU A 89 9.41 -34.83 4.39
N SER A 90 10.23 -33.78 4.46
CA SER A 90 9.78 -32.42 4.72
C SER A 90 10.37 -31.44 3.70
N VAL A 91 9.74 -30.28 3.60
CA VAL A 91 10.28 -29.12 2.90
C VAL A 91 10.30 -27.90 3.80
N ASN A 92 11.25 -27.00 3.56
CA ASN A 92 11.29 -25.71 4.23
C ASN A 92 10.34 -24.72 3.56
N ALA A 93 9.41 -24.19 4.34
CA ALA A 93 8.61 -23.03 4.00
C ALA A 93 9.34 -21.76 4.47
N ASP A 94 9.60 -20.82 3.56
CA ASP A 94 10.24 -19.56 3.94
C ASP A 94 9.29 -18.75 4.84
N LEU A 95 8.02 -18.69 4.47
CA LEU A 95 6.93 -18.19 5.31
C LEU A 95 5.76 -19.19 5.30
N LEU A 96 5.22 -19.48 6.48
CA LEU A 96 4.02 -20.29 6.66
C LEU A 96 2.94 -19.46 7.34
N LEU A 97 1.76 -19.44 6.74
CA LEU A 97 0.59 -18.78 7.29
C LEU A 97 -0.54 -19.79 7.45
N LYS A 98 -1.10 -19.85 8.66
CA LYS A 98 -2.30 -20.62 8.97
C LYS A 98 -3.40 -19.64 9.39
N THR A 99 -4.50 -19.62 8.66
CA THR A 99 -5.74 -18.94 9.07
C THR A 99 -6.81 -20.00 9.32
N GLU A 100 -7.95 -19.60 9.87
CA GLU A 100 -9.10 -20.52 10.05
C GLU A 100 -9.56 -21.13 8.73
N GLU A 101 -9.44 -20.39 7.63
CA GLU A 101 -9.93 -20.76 6.31
C GLU A 101 -8.89 -21.44 5.40
N LYS A 102 -7.58 -21.16 5.59
CA LYS A 102 -6.54 -21.62 4.66
C LYS A 102 -5.16 -21.74 5.28
N CYS A 103 -4.40 -22.69 4.74
CA CYS A 103 -2.95 -22.79 4.93
C CYS A 103 -2.25 -22.23 3.68
N VAL A 104 -1.30 -21.32 3.87
CA VAL A 104 -0.52 -20.72 2.78
C VAL A 104 0.97 -20.88 3.07
N ILE A 105 1.69 -21.49 2.14
CA ILE A 105 3.15 -21.57 2.12
C ILE A 105 3.66 -20.57 1.10
N LEU A 106 4.60 -19.72 1.49
CA LEU A 106 5.24 -18.75 0.61
C LEU A 106 6.73 -19.02 0.59
N ASN A 107 7.25 -19.34 -0.60
CA ASN A 107 8.65 -19.67 -0.84
C ASN A 107 9.29 -18.73 -1.85
N PHE A 108 10.58 -18.44 -1.66
CA PHE A 108 11.38 -17.63 -2.57
C PHE A 108 12.16 -18.47 -3.57
N LYS A 109 12.31 -19.76 -3.27
CA LYS A 109 12.84 -20.78 -4.20
C LYS A 109 11.71 -21.65 -4.72
N LYS A 110 11.81 -22.03 -6.00
CA LYS A 110 10.85 -22.96 -6.60
C LYS A 110 10.94 -24.33 -5.93
N MET A 111 9.78 -24.97 -5.80
CA MET A 111 9.65 -26.33 -5.30
C MET A 111 9.31 -27.27 -6.48
N PRO A 112 9.74 -28.55 -6.44
CA PRO A 112 9.28 -29.56 -7.39
C PRO A 112 7.75 -29.64 -7.47
N ARG A 113 7.21 -29.82 -8.68
CA ARG A 113 5.74 -29.84 -8.91
C ARG A 113 5.03 -30.90 -8.08
N GLN A 114 5.60 -32.09 -7.98
CA GLN A 114 5.07 -33.18 -7.18
C GLN A 114 4.78 -32.77 -5.72
N PHE A 115 5.65 -31.95 -5.10
CA PHE A 115 5.42 -31.48 -3.74
C PHE A 115 4.31 -30.43 -3.69
N ILE A 116 4.25 -29.56 -4.70
CA ILE A 116 3.18 -28.57 -4.84
C ILE A 116 1.81 -29.26 -4.91
N ASP A 117 1.72 -30.31 -5.71
CA ASP A 117 0.48 -31.05 -5.92
C ASP A 117 0.02 -31.72 -4.61
N ILE A 118 0.92 -32.36 -3.86
CA ILE A 118 0.62 -32.95 -2.54
C ILE A 118 0.08 -31.91 -1.55
N PHE A 119 0.70 -30.73 -1.46
CA PHE A 119 0.23 -29.69 -0.55
C PHE A 119 -1.14 -29.14 -0.97
N ARG A 120 -1.37 -28.99 -2.27
CA ARG A 120 -2.65 -28.49 -2.80
C ARG A 120 -3.78 -29.49 -2.55
N GLU A 121 -3.54 -30.79 -2.70
CA GLU A 121 -4.49 -31.85 -2.34
C GLU A 121 -4.88 -31.81 -0.85
N ARG A 122 -3.98 -31.35 0.01
CA ARG A 122 -4.21 -31.13 1.45
C ARG A 122 -4.81 -29.76 1.77
N GLY A 123 -5.29 -29.02 0.77
CA GLY A 123 -5.87 -27.69 0.95
C GLY A 123 -4.86 -26.60 1.32
N THR A 124 -3.56 -26.83 1.10
CA THR A 124 -2.51 -25.82 1.31
C THR A 124 -2.16 -25.13 0.00
N ASN A 125 -2.29 -23.82 -0.03
CA ASN A 125 -1.90 -23.00 -1.17
C ASN A 125 -0.42 -22.66 -1.11
N ILE A 126 0.31 -22.94 -2.19
CA ILE A 126 1.72 -22.54 -2.28
C ILE A 126 1.86 -21.37 -3.24
N ILE A 127 2.60 -20.36 -2.82
CA ILE A 127 2.98 -19.22 -3.65
C ILE A 127 4.49 -19.07 -3.75
N PHE A 128 4.95 -18.80 -4.96
CA PHE A 128 6.36 -18.56 -5.24
C PHE A 128 6.57 -17.08 -5.56
N ILE A 129 7.52 -16.48 -4.87
CA ILE A 129 7.92 -15.08 -5.06
C ILE A 129 9.38 -15.06 -5.46
N SER A 130 9.66 -14.73 -6.72
CA SER A 130 11.06 -14.63 -7.16
C SER A 130 11.73 -13.41 -6.54
N GLU A 131 13.02 -13.50 -6.18
CA GLU A 131 13.80 -12.32 -5.76
C GLU A 131 13.87 -11.24 -6.86
N GLY A 132 13.75 -11.61 -8.14
CA GLY A 132 13.70 -10.66 -9.25
C GLY A 132 12.32 -10.05 -9.52
N GLU A 133 11.28 -10.48 -8.79
CA GLU A 133 9.92 -9.97 -8.98
C GLU A 133 9.82 -8.51 -8.48
N ARG A 134 9.18 -7.64 -9.27
CA ARG A 134 8.97 -6.24 -8.87
C ARG A 134 8.10 -6.19 -7.61
N LYS A 135 8.43 -5.30 -6.67
CA LYS A 135 7.68 -5.12 -5.40
C LYS A 135 6.17 -5.00 -5.57
N LYS A 136 5.71 -4.21 -6.55
CA LYS A 136 4.27 -4.09 -6.88
C LYS A 136 3.64 -5.42 -7.29
N GLY A 137 4.38 -6.29 -7.98
CA GLY A 137 3.96 -7.65 -8.32
C GLY A 137 3.81 -8.52 -7.08
N VAL A 138 4.81 -8.48 -6.18
CA VAL A 138 4.79 -9.17 -4.88
C VAL A 138 3.57 -8.78 -4.05
N VAL A 139 3.32 -7.47 -3.90
CA VAL A 139 2.15 -6.96 -3.17
C VAL A 139 0.85 -7.50 -3.76
N ARG A 140 0.67 -7.39 -5.08
CA ARG A 140 -0.56 -7.85 -5.76
C ARG A 140 -0.75 -9.35 -5.61
N LYS A 141 0.32 -10.14 -5.74
CA LYS A 141 0.29 -11.59 -5.58
C LYS A 141 -0.16 -11.98 -4.17
N ILE A 142 0.40 -11.34 -3.14
CA ILE A 142 0.01 -11.58 -1.75
C ILE A 142 -1.46 -11.20 -1.53
N LEU A 143 -1.89 -10.00 -1.94
CA LEU A 143 -3.28 -9.56 -1.78
C LEU A 143 -4.26 -10.53 -2.46
N TYR A 144 -3.94 -10.98 -3.67
CA TYR A 144 -4.72 -11.97 -4.40
C TYR A 144 -4.82 -13.30 -3.64
N THR A 145 -3.69 -13.88 -3.21
CA THR A 145 -3.66 -15.13 -2.44
C THR A 145 -4.40 -15.03 -1.12
N MET A 146 -4.36 -13.85 -0.50
CA MET A 146 -5.06 -13.59 0.74
C MET A 146 -6.55 -13.30 0.53
N ASN A 147 -7.07 -13.31 -0.70
CA ASN A 147 -8.45 -12.95 -1.04
C ASN A 147 -8.82 -11.52 -0.58
N ILE A 148 -7.85 -10.61 -0.58
CA ILE A 148 -8.07 -9.21 -0.20
C ILE A 148 -8.43 -8.44 -1.48
N PRO A 149 -9.62 -7.80 -1.55
CA PRO A 149 -9.99 -7.00 -2.70
C PRO A 149 -9.02 -5.82 -2.89
N PHE A 150 -8.49 -5.67 -4.11
CA PHE A 150 -7.60 -4.58 -4.45
C PHE A 150 -7.77 -4.09 -5.89
N SER A 151 -7.34 -2.87 -6.15
CA SER A 151 -7.24 -2.26 -7.48
C SER A 151 -5.93 -1.48 -7.59
N SER A 152 -5.32 -1.46 -8.77
CA SER A 152 -4.12 -0.65 -9.03
C SER A 152 -4.40 0.37 -10.11
N GLY A 153 -3.91 1.59 -9.94
CA GLY A 153 -4.09 2.64 -10.93
C GLY A 153 -3.63 4.00 -10.42
N ASP A 154 -3.89 5.03 -11.23
CA ASP A 154 -3.60 6.42 -10.90
C ASP A 154 -4.86 7.08 -10.31
N PHE A 155 -4.89 7.21 -8.99
CA PHE A 155 -6.01 7.80 -8.29
C PHE A 155 -5.95 9.33 -8.38
N LYS A 156 -7.03 9.94 -8.87
CA LYS A 156 -7.12 11.37 -9.12
C LYS A 156 -7.78 12.10 -7.96
N PHE A 157 -7.12 13.13 -7.44
CA PHE A 157 -7.64 14.00 -6.39
C PHE A 157 -7.64 15.45 -6.86
N SER A 158 -8.81 16.10 -6.90
CA SER A 158 -8.96 17.46 -7.44
C SER A 158 -9.33 18.50 -6.40
N ILE A 159 -8.87 19.73 -6.61
CA ILE A 159 -9.28 20.91 -5.85
C ILE A 159 -9.89 21.92 -6.82
N PRO A 160 -11.19 22.26 -6.70
CA PRO A 160 -12.19 21.67 -5.79
C PRO A 160 -12.49 20.18 -6.07
N LYS A 161 -13.06 19.46 -5.09
CA LYS A 161 -13.30 18.00 -5.14
C LYS A 161 -14.21 17.56 -6.29
N LYS A 162 -15.16 18.42 -6.69
CA LYS A 162 -16.03 18.22 -7.85
C LYS A 162 -16.08 19.53 -8.61
N ALA A 163 -15.24 19.67 -9.62
CA ALA A 163 -15.18 20.85 -10.46
C ALA A 163 -14.87 20.44 -11.90
N ASP A 164 -15.61 21.01 -12.86
CA ASP A 164 -15.35 20.81 -14.28
C ASP A 164 -13.98 21.37 -14.70
N LYS A 165 -13.51 22.38 -13.97
CA LYS A 165 -12.18 23.00 -14.14
C LYS A 165 -11.46 23.01 -12.79
N PRO A 166 -10.80 21.90 -12.41
CA PRO A 166 -10.05 21.84 -11.17
C PRO A 166 -8.82 22.74 -11.26
N ARG A 167 -8.52 23.45 -10.17
CA ARG A 167 -7.33 24.31 -10.05
C ARG A 167 -6.07 23.50 -9.77
N VAL A 168 -6.24 22.37 -9.08
CA VAL A 168 -5.16 21.41 -8.77
C VAL A 168 -5.68 20.01 -9.01
N ILE A 169 -4.83 19.17 -9.60
CA ILE A 169 -5.03 17.74 -9.70
C ILE A 169 -3.79 17.06 -9.14
N ILE A 170 -3.98 16.12 -8.22
CA ILE A 170 -2.95 15.20 -7.73
C ILE A 170 -3.26 13.84 -8.32
N TYR A 171 -2.26 13.25 -8.98
CA TYR A 171 -2.30 11.86 -9.44
C TYR A 171 -1.48 11.01 -8.48
N LEU A 172 -2.10 9.98 -7.93
CA LEU A 172 -1.49 9.05 -6.98
C LEU A 172 -1.44 7.65 -7.60
N PRO A 173 -0.32 7.23 -8.20
CA PRO A 173 -0.12 5.84 -8.57
C PRO A 173 -0.08 4.99 -7.30
N ALA A 174 -1.04 4.08 -7.13
CA ALA A 174 -1.09 3.22 -5.94
C ALA A 174 -1.73 1.86 -6.22
N THR A 175 -1.59 0.96 -5.26
CA THR A 175 -2.48 -0.20 -5.10
C THR A 175 -3.42 0.09 -3.95
N LYS A 176 -4.71 0.27 -4.25
CA LYS A 176 -5.77 0.45 -3.24
C LYS A 176 -6.29 -0.90 -2.78
N MET A 177 -6.33 -1.12 -1.47
CA MET A 177 -6.92 -2.32 -0.86
C MET A 177 -7.95 -1.93 0.20
N THR A 178 -8.90 -2.84 0.45
CA THR A 178 -9.91 -2.68 1.51
C THR A 178 -9.69 -3.77 2.55
N LYS A 179 -9.35 -3.37 3.78
CA LYS A 179 -9.11 -4.32 4.89
C LYS A 179 -10.40 -4.71 5.61
N ASN A 180 -11.32 -3.75 5.78
CA ASN A 180 -12.65 -3.90 6.40
C ASN A 180 -13.64 -2.94 5.71
N LYS A 181 -14.96 -3.09 5.95
CA LYS A 181 -16.03 -2.31 5.28
C LYS A 181 -15.80 -0.78 5.23
N ASN A 182 -15.02 -0.21 6.15
CA ASN A 182 -14.79 1.24 6.26
C ASN A 182 -13.31 1.69 6.19
N SER A 183 -12.36 0.82 5.83
CA SER A 183 -10.93 1.18 5.82
C SER A 183 -10.25 0.84 4.51
N GLU A 184 -10.11 1.85 3.65
CA GLU A 184 -9.32 1.81 2.42
C GLU A 184 -7.89 2.26 2.69
N TYR A 185 -6.92 1.53 2.12
CA TYR A 185 -5.49 1.83 2.20
C TYR A 185 -4.90 1.92 0.80
N HIS A 186 -4.00 2.87 0.58
CA HIS A 186 -3.27 3.08 -0.66
C HIS A 186 -1.80 2.73 -0.43
N LEU A 187 -1.35 1.65 -1.06
CA LEU A 187 0.02 1.20 -0.99
C LEU A 187 0.83 1.86 -2.11
N VAL A 188 1.95 2.48 -1.75
CA VAL A 188 2.86 3.20 -2.67
C VAL A 188 4.30 2.76 -2.50
N ASP A 189 5.07 2.72 -3.58
CA ASP A 189 6.48 2.32 -3.60
C ASP A 189 7.46 3.51 -3.70
N PHE A 190 6.97 4.72 -3.42
CA PHE A 190 7.74 5.96 -3.49
C PHE A 190 7.45 6.85 -2.28
N GLU A 191 8.36 7.82 -2.05
CA GLU A 191 8.17 8.83 -1.03
C GLU A 191 7.18 9.91 -1.50
N ILE A 192 6.22 10.23 -0.64
CA ILE A 192 5.27 11.32 -0.85
C ILE A 192 5.64 12.47 0.07
N ASP A 193 5.73 13.67 -0.48
CA ASP A 193 6.02 14.88 0.29
C ASP A 193 5.04 15.02 1.46
N ARG A 194 5.58 15.39 2.63
CA ARG A 194 4.83 15.49 3.89
C ARG A 194 3.58 16.36 3.78
N GLU A 195 3.65 17.46 3.03
CA GLU A 195 2.53 18.38 2.86
C GLU A 195 1.41 17.75 2.02
N ILE A 196 1.78 17.12 0.89
CA ILE A 196 0.83 16.43 0.02
C ILE A 196 0.21 15.24 0.74
N ARG A 197 1.02 14.50 1.50
CA ARG A 197 0.58 13.37 2.32
C ARG A 197 -0.45 13.79 3.36
N GLY A 198 -0.19 14.88 4.09
CA GLY A 198 -1.13 15.45 5.05
C GLY A 198 -2.43 15.92 4.39
N LEU A 199 -2.32 16.57 3.23
CA LEU A 199 -3.47 17.03 2.47
C LEU A 199 -4.35 15.86 1.97
N LEU A 200 -3.74 14.80 1.44
CA LEU A 200 -4.44 13.60 0.97
C LEU A 200 -5.30 12.97 2.07
N HIS A 201 -4.75 12.86 3.28
CA HIS A 201 -5.51 12.37 4.42
C HIS A 201 -6.60 13.34 4.87
N ARG A 202 -6.29 14.62 5.11
CA ARG A 202 -7.28 15.54 5.70
C ARG A 202 -8.47 15.78 4.78
N LYS A 203 -8.21 15.93 3.49
CA LYS A 203 -9.24 16.32 2.52
C LYS A 203 -9.98 15.15 1.88
N TRP A 204 -9.34 13.98 1.77
CA TRP A 204 -9.93 12.81 1.12
C TRP A 204 -9.92 11.53 1.96
N GLY A 205 -9.40 11.54 3.19
CA GLY A 205 -9.35 10.37 4.06
C GLY A 205 -8.40 9.27 3.56
N VAL A 206 -7.41 9.62 2.72
CA VAL A 206 -6.48 8.65 2.13
C VAL A 206 -5.53 8.13 3.21
N ASN A 207 -5.62 6.84 3.52
CA ASN A 207 -4.64 6.13 4.35
C ASN A 207 -3.53 5.59 3.46
N LEU A 208 -2.29 6.02 3.67
CA LEU A 208 -1.13 5.59 2.88
C LEU A 208 -0.34 4.52 3.61
N ILE A 209 0.26 3.60 2.87
CA ILE A 209 1.25 2.65 3.35
C ILE A 209 2.39 2.64 2.35
N LYS A 210 3.60 2.97 2.79
CA LYS A 210 4.77 2.91 1.91
C LYS A 210 5.37 1.51 1.94
N TYR A 211 5.81 1.00 0.79
CA TYR A 211 6.62 -0.21 0.66
C TYR A 211 7.76 0.01 -0.35
#